data_AF-A0A7S0U7S7-F1
#
_entry.id   AF-A0A7S0U7S7-F1
#
_cell.length_a   1.000
_cell.length_b   1.000
_cell.length_c   1.000
_cell.angle_alpha   90.00
_cell.angle_beta   90.00
_cell.angle_gamma   90.00
#
_symmetry.space_group_name_H-M   'P 1'
#
loop_
_entity.id
_entity.type
_entity.pdbx_description
1 polymer ?
#
loop_
_entity_poly.entity_id
_entity_poly.type
_entity_poly.pdbx_seq_one_letter_code
_entity_poly.pdbx_strand_id
1 'polypeptide(L)'
;MRRSEDYGRGRGRRYSDDYSDDGWDRPRGNASSSTVVSRCILMIVNALSIAFGCVMIYAGATALMEQNIEDLGGLEQPVVFLVAFGSILTFLSLCGFLGACCAIRRDGSSKIDGCCADRALMIYYVGIMTLCACMLYGGVLCLMYKDKASEYVDIYWTAINEVFDQPDPDAIKGHLRDGGVICLIGMFVNLLCAHFSAKVMGYQHTARRTMLTSNMVGLVLGVLLIVLAFLPGSREMGVKDGYLPHVIGSLGILASLLSVAGVLGAFFLSPCL
;
A
#
# COMPACT_ATOMS: atom_id res chain seq x y z
N MET A 1 -52.90 3.79 43.64
CA MET A 1 -52.52 4.09 42.24
C MET A 1 -51.24 4.92 42.25
N ARG A 2 -50.33 4.67 41.28
CA ARG A 2 -48.92 5.12 41.13
C ARG A 2 -47.91 4.19 41.85
N ARG A 3 -47.62 3.02 41.26
CA ARG A 3 -46.54 2.74 40.26
C ARG A 3 -45.17 3.28 40.68
N SER A 4 -44.47 2.43 41.43
CA SER A 4 -43.01 2.39 41.56
C SER A 4 -42.48 1.56 40.39
N GLU A 5 -41.99 2.22 39.34
CA GLU A 5 -41.25 1.58 38.25
C GLU A 5 -39.75 1.80 38.50
N ASP A 6 -39.14 0.83 39.21
CA ASP A 6 -37.70 0.62 39.26
C ASP A 6 -37.22 0.18 37.88
N TYR A 7 -36.88 1.14 37.01
CA TYR A 7 -36.07 0.85 35.83
C TYR A 7 -34.60 0.77 36.24
N GLY A 8 -34.13 -0.47 36.32
CA GLY A 8 -32.76 -0.84 36.59
C GLY A 8 -31.77 0.01 35.81
N ARG A 9 -30.93 0.73 36.56
CA ARG A 9 -29.62 1.21 36.11
C ARG A 9 -28.77 0.00 35.71
N GLY A 10 -29.01 -0.52 34.52
CA GLY A 10 -28.02 -1.29 33.80
C GLY A 10 -26.81 -0.39 33.63
N ARG A 11 -25.75 -0.70 34.38
CA ARG A 11 -24.38 -0.22 34.13
C ARG A 11 -23.95 -0.77 32.77
N GLY A 12 -24.56 -0.28 31.70
CA GLY A 12 -23.88 -0.21 30.43
C GLY A 12 -22.71 0.71 30.68
N ARG A 13 -21.51 0.13 30.81
CA ARG A 13 -20.27 0.85 30.57
C ARG A 13 -20.38 1.36 29.14
N ARG A 14 -21.05 2.50 28.96
CA ARG A 14 -20.64 3.48 27.98
C ARG A 14 -19.18 3.72 28.38
N TYR A 15 -18.28 3.09 27.63
CA TYR A 15 -17.13 3.83 27.18
C TYR A 15 -17.72 5.04 26.44
N SER A 16 -18.15 6.03 27.22
CA SER A 16 -18.05 7.40 26.79
C SER A 16 -16.55 7.54 26.60
N ASP A 17 -16.12 7.47 25.35
CA ASP A 17 -14.90 8.14 24.93
C ASP A 17 -15.15 9.64 25.20
N ASP A 18 -15.19 10.00 26.48
CA ASP A 18 -14.92 11.33 26.99
C ASP A 18 -13.39 11.50 26.85
N TYR A 19 -12.92 11.47 25.59
CA TYR A 19 -11.97 12.49 25.19
C TYR A 19 -12.80 13.77 25.18
N SER A 20 -12.96 14.33 26.38
CA SER A 20 -13.43 15.69 26.58
C SER A 20 -12.63 16.53 25.62
N ASP A 21 -13.32 16.98 24.58
CA ASP A 21 -12.96 17.99 23.60
C ASP A 21 -12.85 19.34 24.32
N ASP A 22 -12.16 19.34 25.47
CA ASP A 22 -12.01 20.45 26.40
C ASP A 22 -10.87 21.31 25.88
N GLY A 23 -11.24 22.30 25.08
CA GLY A 23 -10.52 23.57 25.07
C GLY A 23 -9.29 23.65 24.18
N TRP A 24 -9.09 22.72 23.23
CA TRP A 24 -8.34 23.09 22.03
C TRP A 24 -9.30 23.75 21.06
N ASP A 25 -9.71 24.98 21.40
CA ASP A 25 -10.02 26.01 20.42
C ASP A 25 -8.76 26.17 19.56
N ARG A 26 -8.54 25.21 18.64
CA ARG A 26 -7.53 25.34 17.61
C ARG A 26 -7.91 26.65 16.93
N PRO A 27 -7.03 27.66 16.96
CA PRO A 27 -7.33 28.88 16.24
C PRO A 27 -7.76 28.44 14.85
N ARG A 28 -8.93 28.89 14.40
CA ARG A 28 -9.37 28.83 12.99
C ARG A 28 -8.43 29.70 12.15
N GLY A 29 -7.13 29.60 12.40
CA GLY A 29 -6.05 30.20 11.65
C GLY A 29 -6.08 29.50 10.31
N ASN A 30 -6.57 30.24 9.33
CA ASN A 30 -6.30 30.12 7.92
C ASN A 30 -5.78 28.74 7.54
N ALA A 31 -6.65 27.89 6.99
CA ALA A 31 -6.24 26.69 6.27
C ALA A 31 -5.00 27.06 5.46
N SER A 32 -3.83 26.64 5.92
CA SER A 32 -2.60 27.15 5.35
C SER A 32 -2.61 26.75 3.89
N SER A 33 -2.25 27.65 2.98
CA SER A 33 -2.25 27.41 1.53
C SER A 33 -1.62 26.05 1.15
N SER A 34 -0.70 25.57 1.98
CA SER A 34 -0.06 24.26 1.90
C SER A 34 -1.01 23.04 2.01
N THR A 35 -2.10 23.08 2.76
CA THR A 35 -3.05 21.95 2.87
C THR A 35 -3.94 21.84 1.64
N VAL A 36 -4.37 22.96 1.08
CA VAL A 36 -5.17 23.00 -0.17
C VAL A 36 -4.36 22.41 -1.32
N VAL A 37 -3.10 22.82 -1.48
CA VAL A 37 -2.21 22.29 -2.51
C VAL A 37 -2.00 20.78 -2.34
N SER A 38 -1.77 20.31 -1.11
CA SER A 38 -1.59 18.88 -0.84
C SER A 38 -2.83 18.05 -1.21
N ARG A 39 -4.05 18.57 -0.95
CA ARG A 39 -5.31 17.94 -1.35
C ARG A 39 -5.45 17.85 -2.87
N CYS A 40 -5.19 18.94 -3.59
CA CYS A 40 -5.25 18.96 -5.05
C CYS A 40 -4.26 17.98 -5.68
N ILE A 41 -3.02 17.93 -5.19
CA ILE A 41 -2.02 16.96 -5.66
C ILE A 41 -2.53 15.53 -5.42
N LEU A 42 -3.05 15.24 -4.23
CA LEU A 42 -3.57 13.90 -3.90
C LEU A 42 -4.72 13.51 -4.84
N MET A 43 -5.62 14.43 -5.18
CA MET A 43 -6.71 14.18 -6.12
C MET A 43 -6.20 13.87 -7.53
N ILE A 44 -5.28 14.69 -8.05
CA ILE A 44 -4.74 14.52 -9.40
C ILE A 44 -4.00 13.18 -9.50
N VAL A 45 -3.11 12.89 -8.56
CA VAL A 45 -2.34 11.64 -8.59
C VAL A 45 -3.26 10.43 -8.49
N ASN A 46 -4.22 10.43 -7.57
CA ASN A 46 -5.16 9.30 -7.45
C ASN A 46 -6.08 9.17 -8.67
N ALA A 47 -6.50 10.26 -9.31
CA ALA A 47 -7.29 10.19 -10.54
C ALA A 47 -6.50 9.54 -11.68
N LEU A 48 -5.21 9.90 -11.83
CA LEU A 48 -4.31 9.26 -12.79
C LEU A 48 -4.08 7.78 -12.46
N SER A 49 -3.89 7.44 -11.18
CA SER A 49 -3.73 6.05 -10.72
C SER A 49 -4.99 5.21 -10.94
N ILE A 50 -6.19 5.78 -10.78
CA ILE A 50 -7.46 5.12 -11.14
C ILE A 50 -7.48 4.81 -12.64
N ALA A 51 -7.20 5.80 -13.49
CA ALA A 51 -7.20 5.60 -14.94
C ALA A 51 -6.19 4.51 -15.34
N PHE A 52 -4.98 4.54 -14.78
CA PHE A 52 -3.96 3.52 -15.02
C PHE A 52 -4.40 2.13 -14.53
N GLY A 53 -4.98 2.04 -13.33
CA GLY A 53 -5.51 0.79 -12.79
C GLY A 53 -6.63 0.20 -13.67
N CYS A 54 -7.54 1.04 -14.18
CA CYS A 54 -8.58 0.61 -15.13
C CYS A 54 -7.98 0.08 -16.44
N VAL A 55 -6.93 0.71 -16.97
CA VAL A 55 -6.23 0.22 -18.17
C VAL A 55 -5.59 -1.15 -17.91
N MET A 56 -4.96 -1.35 -16.74
CA MET A 56 -4.39 -2.65 -16.37
C MET A 56 -5.46 -3.75 -16.26
N ILE A 57 -6.59 -3.44 -15.60
CA ILE A 57 -7.71 -4.39 -15.47
C ILE A 57 -8.27 -4.73 -16.85
N TYR A 58 -8.47 -3.73 -17.71
CA TYR A 58 -8.98 -3.94 -19.06
C TYR A 58 -8.04 -4.82 -19.89
N ALA A 59 -6.75 -4.48 -19.94
CA ALA A 59 -5.74 -5.24 -20.68
C ALA A 59 -5.59 -6.69 -20.16
N GLY A 60 -5.65 -6.88 -18.83
CA GLY A 60 -5.62 -8.21 -18.24
C GLY A 60 -6.90 -9.01 -18.53
N ALA A 61 -8.07 -8.37 -18.50
CA ALA A 61 -9.33 -9.03 -18.80
C ALA A 61 -9.45 -9.41 -20.29
N THR A 62 -8.97 -8.57 -21.22
CA THR A 62 -8.93 -8.91 -22.65
C THR A 62 -8.01 -10.10 -22.90
N ALA A 63 -6.81 -10.09 -22.30
CA ALA A 63 -5.87 -11.21 -22.41
C ALA A 63 -6.46 -12.53 -21.86
N LEU A 64 -7.22 -12.48 -20.76
CA LEU A 64 -7.91 -13.66 -20.23
C LEU A 64 -9.04 -14.18 -21.15
N MET A 65 -9.70 -13.31 -21.90
CA MET A 65 -10.79 -13.71 -22.80
C MET A 65 -10.28 -14.30 -24.12
N GLU A 66 -9.09 -13.91 -24.58
CA GLU A 66 -8.50 -14.41 -25.82
C GLU A 66 -7.83 -15.78 -25.66
N GLN A 67 -7.42 -16.15 -24.44
CA GLN A 67 -6.82 -17.46 -24.18
C GLN A 67 -7.88 -18.57 -24.10
N ASN A 68 -7.77 -19.58 -24.98
CA ASN A 68 -8.53 -20.82 -24.85
C ASN A 68 -8.14 -21.52 -23.54
N ILE A 69 -9.11 -21.67 -22.62
CA ILE A 69 -8.96 -22.16 -21.24
C ILE A 69 -8.24 -23.53 -21.13
N GLU A 70 -8.12 -24.29 -22.23
CA GLU A 70 -7.58 -25.65 -22.23
C GLU A 70 -6.03 -25.75 -22.22
N ASP A 71 -5.29 -24.68 -22.58
CA ASP A 71 -3.80 -24.68 -22.62
C ASP A 71 -3.14 -23.89 -21.47
N LEU A 72 -3.91 -23.55 -20.42
CA LEU A 72 -3.57 -22.52 -19.42
C LEU A 72 -2.53 -22.87 -18.34
N GLY A 73 -1.81 -23.99 -18.46
CA GLY A 73 -0.96 -24.51 -17.39
C GLY A 73 0.12 -23.56 -16.83
N GLY A 74 0.48 -22.49 -17.56
CA GLY A 74 1.47 -21.49 -17.12
C GLY A 74 1.02 -20.03 -17.08
N LEU A 75 0.11 -19.59 -17.97
CA LEU A 75 -0.16 -18.15 -18.20
C LEU A 75 -1.25 -17.51 -17.35
N GLU A 76 -2.06 -18.30 -16.65
CA GLU A 76 -3.04 -17.75 -15.71
C GLU A 76 -2.36 -16.82 -14.70
N GLN A 77 -1.16 -17.17 -14.25
CA GLN A 77 -0.49 -16.49 -13.15
C GLN A 77 -0.15 -15.01 -13.42
N PRO A 78 0.55 -14.63 -14.51
CA PRO A 78 0.89 -13.23 -14.76
C PRO A 78 -0.33 -12.36 -15.10
N VAL A 79 -1.30 -12.89 -15.85
CA VAL A 79 -2.47 -12.11 -16.27
C VAL A 79 -3.44 -11.90 -15.10
N VAL A 80 -3.69 -12.93 -14.30
CA VAL A 80 -4.47 -12.80 -13.06
C VAL A 80 -3.78 -11.83 -12.09
N PHE A 81 -2.46 -11.88 -11.98
CA PHE A 81 -1.71 -10.92 -11.16
C PHE A 81 -1.90 -9.48 -11.65
N LEU A 82 -1.87 -9.24 -12.97
CA LEU A 82 -2.10 -7.91 -13.56
C LEU A 82 -3.48 -7.36 -13.20
N VAL A 83 -4.53 -8.19 -13.33
CA VAL A 83 -5.91 -7.83 -12.98
C VAL A 83 -6.05 -7.58 -11.47
N ALA A 84 -5.49 -8.45 -10.64
CA ALA A 84 -5.53 -8.32 -9.18
C ALA A 84 -4.80 -7.05 -8.72
N PHE A 85 -3.61 -6.78 -9.25
CA PHE A 85 -2.84 -5.58 -8.93
C PHE A 85 -3.56 -4.30 -9.39
N GLY A 86 -4.07 -4.29 -10.63
CA GLY A 86 -4.88 -3.18 -11.15
C GLY A 86 -6.13 -2.92 -10.29
N SER A 87 -6.78 -3.96 -9.80
CA SER A 87 -7.94 -3.86 -8.90
C SER A 87 -7.58 -3.24 -7.55
N ILE A 88 -6.50 -3.71 -6.93
CA ILE A 88 -6.00 -3.16 -5.66
C ILE A 88 -5.61 -1.68 -5.82
N LEU A 89 -4.87 -1.36 -6.89
CA LEU A 89 -4.45 0.02 -7.18
C LEU A 89 -5.65 0.94 -7.38
N THR A 90 -6.65 0.50 -8.16
CA THR A 90 -7.87 1.27 -8.42
C THR A 90 -8.66 1.50 -7.13
N PHE A 91 -8.84 0.46 -6.32
CA PHE A 91 -9.55 0.55 -5.04
C PHE A 91 -8.87 1.51 -4.07
N LEU A 92 -7.56 1.38 -3.87
CA LEU A 92 -6.80 2.28 -3.00
C LEU A 92 -6.86 3.72 -3.52
N SER A 93 -6.66 3.92 -4.82
CA SER A 93 -6.71 5.24 -5.43
C SER A 93 -8.10 5.89 -5.30
N LEU A 94 -9.17 5.09 -5.37
CA LEU A 94 -10.54 5.55 -5.10
C LEU A 94 -10.69 6.00 -3.64
N CYS A 95 -10.17 5.25 -2.66
CA CYS A 95 -10.17 5.67 -1.26
C CYS A 95 -9.39 6.99 -1.05
N GLY A 96 -8.24 7.15 -1.70
CA GLY A 96 -7.43 8.38 -1.65
C GLY A 96 -8.16 9.57 -2.28
N PHE A 97 -8.79 9.36 -3.44
CA PHE A 97 -9.56 10.37 -4.15
C PHE A 97 -10.78 10.83 -3.35
N LEU A 98 -11.61 9.89 -2.89
CA LEU A 98 -12.79 10.20 -2.06
C LEU A 98 -12.39 10.86 -0.74
N GLY A 99 -11.31 10.39 -0.12
CA GLY A 99 -10.74 10.98 1.08
C GLY A 99 -10.33 12.44 0.89
N ALA A 100 -9.64 12.76 -0.20
CA ALA A 100 -9.23 14.13 -0.52
C ALA A 100 -10.43 15.03 -0.88
N CYS A 101 -11.39 14.53 -1.65
CA CYS A 101 -12.61 15.27 -2.01
C CYS A 101 -13.46 15.62 -0.78
N CYS A 102 -13.67 14.65 0.12
CA CYS A 102 -14.44 14.88 1.35
C CYS A 102 -13.71 15.80 2.34
N ALA A 103 -12.37 15.80 2.34
CA ALA A 103 -11.58 16.72 3.16
C ALA A 103 -11.76 18.20 2.74
N ILE A 104 -12.08 18.49 1.48
CA ILE A 104 -12.38 19.84 0.99
C ILE A 104 -13.73 20.34 1.55
N ARG A 105 -14.73 19.45 1.62
CA ARG A 105 -16.09 19.82 2.05
C ARG A 105 -16.21 20.07 3.55
N ARG A 106 -15.27 19.55 4.35
CA ARG A 106 -15.19 19.70 5.81
C ARG A 106 -15.05 21.17 6.25
N ASP A 107 -14.55 22.05 5.39
CA ASP A 107 -14.35 23.47 5.71
C ASP A 107 -15.67 24.28 5.72
N GLY A 108 -16.81 23.70 5.30
CA GLY A 108 -18.09 24.42 5.19
C GLY A 108 -19.36 23.73 5.71
N SER A 109 -19.34 22.45 6.14
CA SER A 109 -20.57 21.70 6.47
C SER A 109 -20.40 20.69 7.62
N SER A 110 -21.53 20.24 8.17
CA SER A 110 -21.79 19.40 9.35
C SER A 110 -20.74 18.33 9.70
N LYS A 111 -20.54 18.11 11.02
CA LYS A 111 -19.56 17.18 11.64
C LYS A 111 -19.62 15.70 11.15
N ILE A 112 -20.66 15.29 10.41
CA ILE A 112 -20.92 13.88 10.07
C ILE A 112 -20.03 13.39 8.92
N ASP A 113 -19.75 14.23 7.92
CA ASP A 113 -18.96 13.82 6.73
C ASP A 113 -17.46 13.64 7.03
N GLY A 114 -16.97 14.19 8.14
CA GLY A 114 -15.56 14.11 8.53
C GLY A 114 -15.09 12.69 8.90
N CYS A 115 -15.96 11.88 9.51
CA CYS A 115 -15.58 10.55 10.01
C CYS A 115 -15.27 9.56 8.87
N CYS A 116 -16.04 9.62 7.78
CA CYS A 116 -15.82 8.76 6.61
C CYS A 116 -14.55 9.16 5.83
N ALA A 117 -14.28 10.46 5.71
CA ALA A 117 -13.10 10.97 5.02
C ALA A 117 -11.80 10.52 5.71
N ASP A 118 -11.74 10.65 7.04
CA ASP A 118 -10.57 10.29 7.83
C ASP A 118 -10.29 8.78 7.76
N ARG A 119 -11.35 7.95 7.75
CA ARG A 119 -11.23 6.49 7.58
C ARG A 119 -10.76 6.11 6.17
N ALA A 120 -11.32 6.72 5.13
CA ALA A 120 -10.92 6.46 3.74
C ALA A 120 -9.45 6.83 3.49
N LEU A 121 -9.02 7.99 4.00
CA LEU A 121 -7.61 8.41 3.95
C LEU A 121 -6.70 7.46 4.74
N MET A 122 -7.17 6.89 5.85
CA MET A 122 -6.39 5.92 6.64
C MET A 122 -6.21 4.60 5.89
N ILE A 123 -7.28 4.09 5.27
CA ILE A 123 -7.21 2.89 4.41
C ILE A 123 -6.25 3.13 3.25
N TYR A 124 -6.36 4.28 2.59
CA TYR A 124 -5.45 4.69 1.52
C TYR A 124 -4.00 4.74 1.99
N TYR A 125 -3.72 5.44 3.09
CA TYR A 125 -2.37 5.57 3.65
C TYR A 125 -1.76 4.19 3.95
N VAL A 126 -2.49 3.33 4.66
CA VAL A 126 -2.01 1.98 5.00
C VAL A 126 -1.80 1.14 3.74
N GLY A 127 -2.74 1.20 2.79
CA GLY A 127 -2.63 0.47 1.53
C GLY A 127 -1.44 0.91 0.68
N ILE A 128 -1.20 2.22 0.56
CA ILE A 128 -0.05 2.78 -0.15
C ILE A 128 1.27 2.40 0.52
N MET A 129 1.34 2.43 1.86
CA MET A 129 2.53 1.96 2.57
C MET A 129 2.81 0.47 2.34
N THR A 130 1.76 -0.35 2.31
CA THR A 130 1.88 -1.78 1.95
C THR A 130 2.35 -1.93 0.50
N LEU A 131 1.78 -1.18 -0.45
CA LEU A 131 2.22 -1.18 -1.84
C LEU A 131 3.67 -0.71 -2.00
N CYS A 132 4.11 0.32 -1.27
CA CYS A 132 5.51 0.75 -1.23
C CYS A 132 6.44 -0.41 -0.88
N ALA A 133 6.08 -1.18 0.14
CA ALA A 133 6.88 -2.33 0.54
C ALA A 133 6.87 -3.45 -0.50
N CYS A 134 5.71 -3.76 -1.09
CA CYS A 134 5.62 -4.72 -2.20
C CYS A 134 6.45 -4.27 -3.40
N MET A 135 6.47 -2.98 -3.73
CA MET A 135 7.25 -2.41 -4.83
C MET A 135 8.75 -2.39 -4.52
N LEU A 136 9.14 -2.09 -3.27
CA LEU A 136 10.53 -2.22 -2.83
C LEU A 136 10.99 -3.66 -2.97
N TYR A 137 10.18 -4.60 -2.48
CA TYR A 137 10.48 -6.02 -2.54
C TYR A 137 10.55 -6.52 -3.99
N GLY A 138 9.54 -6.21 -4.80
CA GLY A 138 9.51 -6.54 -6.23
C GLY A 138 10.68 -5.92 -6.98
N GLY A 139 11.02 -4.66 -6.72
CA GLY A 139 12.17 -3.99 -7.33
C GLY A 139 13.50 -4.66 -6.99
N VAL A 140 13.70 -5.02 -5.72
CA VAL A 140 14.87 -5.77 -5.26
C VAL A 140 14.93 -7.14 -5.93
N LEU A 141 13.82 -7.89 -5.98
CA LEU A 141 13.76 -9.18 -6.66
C LEU A 141 14.06 -9.06 -8.16
N CYS A 142 13.49 -8.07 -8.87
CA CYS A 142 13.74 -7.85 -10.28
C CYS A 142 15.22 -7.56 -10.57
N LEU A 143 15.88 -6.79 -9.70
CA LEU A 143 17.30 -6.48 -9.84
C LEU A 143 18.20 -7.68 -9.53
N MET A 144 17.83 -8.49 -8.54
CA MET A 144 18.61 -9.65 -8.09
C MET A 144 18.45 -10.85 -9.02
N TYR A 145 17.23 -11.10 -9.50
CA TYR A 145 16.88 -12.28 -10.29
C TYR A 145 16.71 -11.96 -11.77
N LYS A 146 17.41 -10.94 -12.29
CA LYS A 146 17.26 -10.50 -13.69
C LYS A 146 17.46 -11.65 -14.70
N ASP A 147 18.44 -12.52 -14.45
CA ASP A 147 18.80 -13.63 -15.36
C ASP A 147 17.70 -14.71 -15.36
N LYS A 148 17.07 -14.91 -14.20
CA LYS A 148 15.95 -15.83 -14.05
C LYS A 148 14.66 -15.23 -14.61
N ALA A 149 14.46 -13.92 -14.44
CA ALA A 149 13.36 -13.21 -15.07
C ALA A 149 13.44 -13.31 -16.61
N SER A 150 14.64 -13.26 -17.21
CA SER A 150 14.77 -13.49 -18.65
C SER A 150 14.41 -14.91 -19.08
N GLU A 151 14.70 -15.93 -18.26
CA GLU A 151 14.28 -17.31 -18.52
C GLU A 151 12.75 -17.44 -18.45
N TYR A 152 12.09 -16.76 -17.51
CA TYR A 152 10.62 -16.69 -17.47
C TYR A 152 10.04 -15.96 -18.68
N VAL A 153 10.69 -14.88 -19.15
CA VAL A 153 10.26 -14.21 -20.39
C VAL A 153 10.31 -15.18 -21.57
N ASP A 154 11.35 -16.01 -21.68
CA ASP A 154 11.43 -17.02 -22.73
C ASP A 154 10.32 -18.08 -22.64
N ILE A 155 10.00 -18.53 -21.42
CA ILE A 155 8.91 -19.50 -21.19
C ILE A 155 7.54 -18.90 -21.55
N TYR A 156 7.30 -17.64 -21.20
CA TYR A 156 6.02 -16.97 -21.43
C TYR A 156 5.94 -16.25 -22.77
N TRP A 157 7.03 -16.19 -23.54
CA TRP A 157 7.15 -15.34 -24.73
C TRP A 157 6.06 -15.64 -25.76
N THR A 158 5.84 -16.92 -26.07
CA THR A 158 4.87 -17.33 -27.10
C THR A 158 3.48 -16.73 -26.83
N ALA A 159 3.06 -16.72 -25.57
CA ALA A 159 1.75 -16.21 -25.22
C ALA A 159 1.72 -14.71 -24.96
N ILE A 160 2.84 -14.11 -24.51
CA ILE A 160 2.97 -12.64 -24.51
C ILE A 160 2.85 -12.12 -25.95
N ASN A 161 3.50 -12.78 -26.89
CA ASN A 161 3.48 -12.41 -28.30
C ASN A 161 2.09 -12.57 -28.93
N GLU A 162 1.34 -13.60 -28.55
CA GLU A 162 -0.04 -13.80 -29.01
C GLU A 162 -0.97 -12.65 -28.58
N VAL A 163 -0.80 -12.13 -27.35
CA VAL A 163 -1.63 -11.05 -26.80
C VAL A 163 -1.20 -9.67 -27.27
N PHE A 164 0.12 -9.42 -27.36
CA PHE A 164 0.65 -8.06 -27.57
C PHE A 164 1.29 -7.82 -28.94
N ASP A 165 1.39 -8.84 -29.79
CA ASP A 165 2.01 -8.78 -31.13
C ASP A 165 3.37 -8.06 -31.11
N GLN A 166 4.25 -8.50 -30.20
CA GLN A 166 5.52 -7.83 -29.90
C GLN A 166 6.65 -8.41 -30.77
N PRO A 167 7.41 -7.59 -31.52
CA PRO A 167 8.29 -8.09 -32.57
C PRO A 167 9.60 -8.73 -32.08
N ASP A 168 10.05 -8.52 -30.83
CA ASP A 168 11.37 -9.01 -30.40
C ASP A 168 11.47 -9.33 -28.87
N PRO A 169 11.78 -10.58 -28.47
CA PRO A 169 11.98 -10.94 -27.07
C PRO A 169 13.23 -10.30 -26.45
N ASP A 170 14.27 -10.04 -27.25
CA ASP A 170 15.53 -9.51 -26.74
C ASP A 170 15.40 -8.05 -26.29
N ALA A 171 14.50 -7.29 -26.93
CA ALA A 171 14.12 -5.97 -26.49
C ALA A 171 13.50 -5.99 -25.07
N ILE A 172 12.57 -6.92 -24.80
CA ILE A 172 11.94 -7.04 -23.47
C ILE A 172 12.96 -7.46 -22.41
N LYS A 173 13.86 -8.40 -22.74
CA LYS A 173 14.92 -8.83 -21.82
C LYS A 173 15.85 -7.68 -21.44
N GLY A 174 16.16 -6.80 -22.39
CA GLY A 174 16.93 -5.57 -22.14
C GLY A 174 16.29 -4.65 -21.10
N HIS A 175 14.95 -4.62 -21.05
CA HIS A 175 14.18 -3.75 -20.17
C HIS A 175 13.80 -4.38 -18.82
N LEU A 176 14.15 -5.64 -18.54
CA LEU A 176 13.88 -6.27 -17.23
C LEU A 176 14.53 -5.51 -16.07
N ARG A 177 15.73 -4.97 -16.29
CA ARG A 177 16.41 -4.10 -15.33
C ARG A 177 15.63 -2.82 -15.08
N ASP A 178 15.05 -2.25 -16.13
CA ASP A 178 14.27 -1.03 -16.06
C ASP A 178 12.99 -1.24 -15.24
N GLY A 179 12.39 -2.43 -15.30
CA GLY A 179 11.26 -2.82 -14.44
C GLY A 179 11.58 -2.67 -12.94
N GLY A 180 12.76 -3.13 -12.51
CA GLY A 180 13.22 -2.94 -11.12
C GLY A 180 13.38 -1.47 -10.74
N VAL A 181 13.93 -0.64 -11.65
CA VAL A 181 14.09 0.80 -11.45
C VAL A 181 12.73 1.51 -11.41
N ILE A 182 11.80 1.14 -12.28
CA ILE A 182 10.43 1.66 -12.33
C ILE A 182 9.71 1.34 -11.00
N CYS A 183 9.90 0.14 -10.44
CA CYS A 183 9.36 -0.21 -9.12
C CYS A 183 9.87 0.72 -8.01
N LEU A 184 11.17 1.07 -8.02
CA LEU A 184 11.75 2.00 -7.05
C LEU A 184 11.25 3.44 -7.24
N ILE A 185 11.09 3.89 -8.47
CA ILE A 185 10.49 5.21 -8.77
C ILE A 185 9.02 5.23 -8.29
N GLY A 186 8.26 4.17 -8.59
CA GLY A 186 6.88 4.01 -8.13
C GLY A 186 6.77 4.02 -6.61
N MET A 187 7.69 3.35 -5.91
CA MET A 187 7.80 3.42 -4.45
C MET A 187 8.02 4.86 -3.96
N PHE A 188 8.91 5.62 -4.60
CA PHE A 188 9.16 7.01 -4.20
C PHE A 188 7.93 7.90 -4.39
N VAL A 189 7.22 7.76 -5.51
CA VAL A 189 5.96 8.48 -5.75
C VAL A 189 4.90 8.09 -4.70
N ASN A 190 4.77 6.81 -4.39
CA ASN A 190 3.85 6.33 -3.37
C ASN A 190 4.21 6.87 -1.97
N LEU A 191 5.50 7.00 -1.63
CA LEU A 191 5.94 7.64 -0.38
C LEU A 191 5.57 9.13 -0.33
N LEU A 192 5.67 9.85 -1.44
CA LEU A 192 5.20 11.24 -1.52
C LEU A 192 3.69 11.33 -1.30
N CYS A 193 2.91 10.43 -1.89
CA CYS A 193 1.46 10.35 -1.67
C CYS A 193 1.11 10.04 -0.20
N ALA A 194 1.85 9.11 0.42
CA ALA A 194 1.73 8.82 1.85
C ALA A 194 2.07 10.06 2.71
N HIS A 195 3.09 10.83 2.32
CA HIS A 195 3.45 12.06 3.01
C HIS A 195 2.36 13.13 2.90
N PHE A 196 1.81 13.36 1.70
CA PHE A 196 0.73 14.33 1.49
C PHE A 196 -0.55 13.92 2.21
N SER A 197 -0.92 12.63 2.19
CA SER A 197 -2.08 12.15 2.94
C SER A 197 -1.92 12.33 4.46
N ALA A 198 -0.73 12.02 5.01
CA ALA A 198 -0.43 12.28 6.42
C ALA A 198 -0.54 13.77 6.79
N LYS A 199 -0.08 14.66 5.91
CA LYS A 199 -0.21 16.11 6.08
C LYS A 199 -1.67 16.58 6.06
N VAL A 200 -2.51 16.00 5.19
CA VAL A 200 -3.95 16.31 5.12
C VAL A 200 -4.69 15.83 6.37
N MET A 201 -4.30 14.67 6.93
CA MET A 201 -4.92 14.11 8.14
C MET A 201 -4.51 14.83 9.44
N GLY A 202 -3.43 15.62 9.40
CA GLY A 202 -2.88 16.33 10.55
C GLY A 202 -2.04 15.43 11.45
N TYR A 203 -0.74 15.72 11.54
CA TYR A 203 0.28 14.85 12.15
C TYR A 203 -0.04 14.32 13.56
N GLN A 204 -0.79 15.05 14.39
CA GLN A 204 -0.97 14.70 15.81
C GLN A 204 -1.85 13.47 16.06
N HIS A 205 -2.93 13.24 15.30
CA HIS A 205 -3.80 12.06 15.52
C HIS A 205 -3.39 10.85 14.67
N THR A 206 -2.72 11.10 13.54
CA THR A 206 -2.29 10.04 12.63
C THR A 206 -0.99 9.40 13.10
N ALA A 207 -0.01 10.18 13.60
CA ALA A 207 1.35 9.68 13.85
C ALA A 207 1.39 8.41 14.70
N ARG A 208 0.64 8.31 15.80
CA ARG A 208 0.67 7.12 16.67
C ARG A 208 0.08 5.89 15.99
N ARG A 209 -1.10 6.03 15.37
CA ARG A 209 -1.77 4.91 14.67
C ARG A 209 -1.00 4.50 13.43
N THR A 210 -0.52 5.46 12.64
CA THR A 210 0.28 5.19 11.44
C THR A 210 1.63 4.59 11.79
N MET A 211 2.29 5.04 12.86
CA MET A 211 3.53 4.45 13.35
C MET A 211 3.30 3.00 13.79
N LEU A 212 2.24 2.73 14.58
CA LEU A 212 1.96 1.36 15.00
C LEU A 212 1.60 0.45 13.81
N THR A 213 0.73 0.90 12.90
CA THR A 213 0.34 0.12 11.72
C THR A 213 1.51 -0.09 10.76
N SER A 214 2.31 0.94 10.47
CA SER A 214 3.48 0.80 9.58
C SER A 214 4.55 -0.12 10.17
N ASN A 215 4.79 -0.05 11.48
CA ASN A 215 5.71 -0.98 12.13
C ASN A 215 5.19 -2.42 12.10
N MET A 216 3.88 -2.66 12.31
CA MET A 216 3.30 -4.00 12.18
C MET A 216 3.42 -4.55 10.75
N VAL A 217 3.13 -3.73 9.74
CA VAL A 217 3.30 -4.11 8.33
C VAL A 217 4.77 -4.42 8.04
N GLY A 218 5.69 -3.55 8.48
CA GLY A 218 7.13 -3.75 8.35
C GLY A 218 7.63 -5.03 9.04
N LEU A 219 7.03 -5.41 10.17
CA LEU A 219 7.37 -6.63 10.89
C LEU A 219 6.96 -7.86 10.06
N VAL A 220 5.73 -7.89 9.56
CA VAL A 220 5.23 -8.98 8.71
C VAL A 220 6.11 -9.14 7.46
N LEU A 221 6.46 -8.03 6.81
CA LEU A 221 7.34 -8.04 5.65
C LEU A 221 8.76 -8.49 5.99
N GLY A 222 9.33 -8.02 7.10
CA GLY A 222 10.64 -8.44 7.59
C GLY A 222 10.68 -9.95 7.84
N VAL A 223 9.64 -10.51 8.47
CA VAL A 223 9.52 -11.96 8.69
C VAL A 223 9.40 -12.71 7.36
N LEU A 224 8.60 -12.22 6.41
CA LEU A 224 8.50 -12.82 5.07
C LEU A 224 9.87 -12.87 4.38
N LEU A 225 10.65 -11.77 4.41
CA LEU A 225 12.00 -11.72 3.87
C LEU A 225 12.94 -12.76 4.50
N ILE A 226 12.84 -12.94 5.82
CA ILE A 226 13.61 -13.95 6.54
C ILE A 226 13.24 -15.35 6.03
N VAL A 227 11.94 -15.67 5.95
CA VAL A 227 11.47 -16.97 5.45
C VAL A 227 11.97 -17.23 4.02
N LEU A 228 11.88 -16.22 3.15
CA LEU A 228 12.34 -16.28 1.77
C LEU A 228 13.85 -16.55 1.66
N ALA A 229 14.66 -15.95 2.54
CA ALA A 229 16.09 -16.21 2.60
C ALA A 229 16.44 -17.67 2.98
N PHE A 230 15.52 -18.38 3.65
CA PHE A 230 15.72 -19.78 4.06
C PHE A 230 15.11 -20.81 3.09
N LEU A 231 14.27 -20.40 2.15
CA LEU A 231 13.66 -21.33 1.19
C LEU A 231 14.73 -21.99 0.30
N PRO A 232 14.64 -23.31 0.03
CA PRO A 232 15.63 -24.01 -0.79
C PRO A 232 15.72 -23.42 -2.21
N GLY A 233 14.60 -22.94 -2.77
CA GLY A 233 14.58 -22.28 -4.06
C GLY A 233 15.47 -21.03 -4.12
N SER A 234 15.56 -20.23 -3.05
CA SER A 234 16.44 -19.05 -3.03
C SER A 234 17.92 -19.42 -2.90
N ARG A 235 18.24 -20.59 -2.32
CA ARG A 235 19.60 -21.13 -2.24
C ARG A 235 20.09 -21.67 -3.58
N GLU A 236 19.24 -22.35 -4.33
CA GLU A 236 19.55 -22.87 -5.66
C GLU A 236 19.77 -21.74 -6.68
N MET A 237 19.04 -20.63 -6.54
CA MET A 237 19.27 -19.45 -7.38
C MET A 237 20.56 -18.68 -7.02
N GLY A 238 21.09 -18.87 -5.80
CA GLY A 238 22.27 -18.17 -5.30
C GLY A 238 23.61 -18.80 -5.66
N VAL A 239 23.65 -19.88 -6.45
CA VAL A 239 24.88 -20.68 -6.66
C VAL A 239 26.00 -19.90 -7.37
N LYS A 240 25.68 -18.86 -8.16
CA LYS A 240 26.71 -17.97 -8.75
C LYS A 240 27.19 -16.86 -7.81
N ASP A 241 26.32 -16.40 -6.92
CA ASP A 241 26.55 -15.25 -6.03
C ASP A 241 26.04 -15.59 -4.62
N GLY A 242 26.76 -16.48 -3.92
CA GLY A 242 26.33 -17.08 -2.65
C GLY A 242 26.02 -16.10 -1.50
N TYR A 243 26.31 -14.80 -1.65
CA TYR A 243 26.01 -13.76 -0.68
C TYR A 243 24.54 -13.29 -0.72
N LEU A 244 23.83 -13.54 -1.82
CA LEU A 244 22.49 -13.02 -2.08
C LEU A 244 21.44 -13.33 -0.99
N PRO A 245 21.25 -14.60 -0.56
CA PRO A 245 20.31 -14.93 0.51
C PRO A 245 20.72 -14.33 1.86
N HIS A 246 22.02 -14.14 2.11
CA HIS A 246 22.50 -13.49 3.33
C HIS A 246 22.13 -11.99 3.37
N VAL A 247 22.16 -11.31 2.22
CA VAL A 247 21.73 -9.90 2.11
C VAL A 247 20.21 -9.79 2.34
N ILE A 248 19.40 -10.65 1.71
CA ILE A 248 17.93 -10.65 1.91
C ILE A 248 17.59 -10.94 3.37
N GLY A 249 18.22 -11.97 3.95
CA GLY A 249 17.98 -12.36 5.34
C GLY A 249 18.38 -11.26 6.33
N SER A 250 19.53 -10.61 6.11
CA SER A 250 19.98 -9.50 6.97
C SER A 250 19.08 -8.26 6.86
N LEU A 251 18.60 -7.93 5.66
CA LEU A 251 17.58 -6.88 5.47
C LEU A 251 16.27 -7.22 6.19
N GLY A 252 15.82 -8.47 6.11
CA GLY A 252 14.61 -8.92 6.80
C GLY A 252 14.73 -8.84 8.33
N ILE A 253 15.89 -9.23 8.88
CA ILE A 253 16.19 -9.08 10.31
C ILE A 253 16.21 -7.61 10.71
N LEU A 254 16.91 -6.75 9.95
CA LEU A 254 16.99 -5.32 10.24
C LEU A 254 15.60 -4.66 10.22
N ALA A 255 14.78 -4.96 9.20
CA ALA A 255 13.41 -4.46 9.10
C ALA A 255 12.56 -4.90 10.29
N SER A 256 12.64 -6.19 10.67
CA SER A 256 11.92 -6.73 11.81
C SER A 256 12.32 -6.06 13.13
N LEU A 257 13.61 -5.86 13.35
CA LEU A 257 14.13 -5.20 14.56
C LEU A 257 13.69 -3.74 14.64
N LEU A 258 13.78 -3.00 13.54
CA LEU A 258 13.33 -1.61 13.48
C LEU A 258 11.82 -1.50 13.73
N SER A 259 11.03 -2.42 13.17
CA SER A 259 9.59 -2.50 13.43
C SER A 259 9.28 -2.79 14.90
N VAL A 260 9.95 -3.75 15.53
CA VAL A 260 9.77 -4.04 16.96
C VAL A 260 10.15 -2.83 17.81
N ALA A 261 11.28 -2.19 17.52
CA ALA A 261 11.71 -0.98 18.22
C ALA A 261 10.70 0.15 18.06
N GLY A 262 10.11 0.32 16.87
CA GLY A 262 9.06 1.30 16.61
C GLY A 262 7.75 1.01 17.36
N VAL A 263 7.33 -0.26 17.44
CA VAL A 263 6.17 -0.68 18.26
C VAL A 263 6.44 -0.40 19.73
N LEU A 264 7.59 -0.84 20.25
CA LEU A 264 7.98 -0.62 21.65
C LEU A 264 8.05 0.88 21.95
N GLY A 265 8.67 1.68 21.09
CA GLY A 265 8.71 3.13 21.21
C GLY A 265 7.31 3.74 21.29
N ALA A 266 6.39 3.33 20.41
CA ALA A 266 5.01 3.79 20.44
C ALA A 266 4.29 3.41 21.76
N PHE A 267 4.56 2.23 22.33
CA PHE A 267 4.00 1.83 23.63
C PHE A 267 4.64 2.61 24.80
N PHE A 268 5.95 2.77 24.83
CA PHE A 268 6.68 3.44 25.93
C PHE A 268 6.53 4.96 25.94
N LEU A 269 6.24 5.60 24.80
CA LEU A 269 5.93 7.03 24.71
C LEU A 269 4.46 7.35 25.06
N SER A 270 3.61 6.33 25.24
CA SER A 270 2.19 6.49 25.55
C SER A 270 1.79 6.87 26.99
N PRO A 271 2.59 6.68 28.06
CA PRO A 271 2.14 6.97 29.42
C PRO A 271 2.21 8.46 29.82
N CYS A 272 2.59 9.37 28.91
CA CYS A 272 2.79 10.80 29.24
C CYS A 272 2.00 11.80 28.36
N LEU A 273 1.04 11.34 27.55
CA LEU A 273 0.13 12.14 26.73
C LEU A 273 -1.31 11.75 27.00
#